data_AF-A0A415U9T2-F1
#
_entry.id   AF-A0A415U9T2-F1
#
_cell.length_a   1.000
_cell.length_b   1.000
_cell.length_c   1.000
_cell.angle_alpha   90.00
_cell.angle_beta   90.00
_cell.angle_gamma   90.00
#
_symmetry.space_group_name_H-M   'P 1'
#
loop_
_entity.id
_entity.type
_entity.pdbx_description
1 polymer ?
#
loop_
_entity_poly.entity_id
_entity_poly.type
_entity_poly.pdbx_seq_one_letter_code
_entity_poly.pdbx_strand_id
1 'polypeptide(L)'
;MKDRYHKKANVLGIDVSVMRVDKAVNVSMELMRGKGLPVIYFLSAISSLLCQNNEQSAEYVKSCNLILAGDRHIEMAVHHRQDNGQIPEGIGEFADNYLKRLFSKINREGRSIYMVMEQESYLESMEEYMEESYRNIEVHGNVMRKETKGEADRIVNEINACIPDIVFVCIPAERQMKFMEKHAAMMNTRLCILIESVQPLIRKETEAIPFWVEKLHLEGIYSWFKKEQKIKNTIVGSVFKKKVLNEASEEESEQKPEDSSEENILDVQEENVDTLEKRRQY
;
A
#
# COMPACT_ATOMS: atom_id res chain seq x y z
N MET A 1 6.98 21.35 -3.33
CA MET A 1 5.64 20.77 -3.08
C MET A 1 5.71 19.37 -2.46
N LYS A 2 6.88 18.92 -1.99
CA LYS A 2 7.06 17.67 -1.23
C LYS A 2 6.82 17.94 0.26
N ASP A 3 6.14 17.01 0.95
CA ASP A 3 5.98 16.93 2.41
C ASP A 3 5.10 17.97 3.15
N ARG A 4 3.90 18.27 2.65
CA ARG A 4 2.88 18.83 3.55
C ARG A 4 1.64 17.92 3.60
N TYR A 5 1.39 17.37 4.79
CA TYR A 5 0.08 16.92 5.31
C TYR A 5 -0.25 15.42 5.41
N HIS A 6 0.65 14.45 5.34
CA HIS A 6 0.29 13.08 5.75
C HIS A 6 1.35 12.45 6.67
N LYS A 7 0.89 11.90 7.80
CA LYS A 7 1.69 11.06 8.69
C LYS A 7 2.18 9.87 7.86
N LYS A 8 3.45 9.50 8.02
CA LYS A 8 4.03 8.31 7.38
C LYS A 8 4.25 7.25 8.45
N ALA A 9 4.09 5.99 8.08
CA ALA A 9 4.52 4.85 8.86
C ALA A 9 5.56 4.11 8.03
N ASN A 10 6.75 3.94 8.58
CA ASN A 10 7.76 3.12 7.93
C ASN A 10 7.30 1.65 7.97
N VAL A 11 7.53 0.89 6.91
CA VAL A 11 7.25 -0.55 6.86
C VAL A 11 8.39 -1.19 6.09
N LEU A 12 9.28 -1.91 6.78
CA LEU A 12 10.45 -2.56 6.22
C LEU A 12 11.31 -1.59 5.37
N GLY A 13 11.53 -0.38 5.88
CA GLY A 13 12.34 0.65 5.22
C GLY A 13 11.63 1.46 4.13
N ILE A 14 10.32 1.30 3.94
CA ILE A 14 9.50 2.09 3.01
C ILE A 14 8.48 2.95 3.78
N ASP A 15 8.45 4.25 3.53
CA ASP A 15 7.51 5.17 4.17
C ASP A 15 6.13 5.13 3.49
N VAL A 16 5.18 4.43 4.12
CA VAL A 16 3.79 4.35 3.66
C VAL A 16 2.99 5.52 4.21
N SER A 17 2.23 6.19 3.34
CA SER A 17 1.43 7.35 3.71
C SER A 17 0.15 6.92 4.43
N VAL A 18 -0.11 7.55 5.58
CA VAL A 18 -1.27 7.23 6.42
C VAL A 18 -2.30 8.33 6.32
N MET A 19 -3.44 7.99 5.74
CA MET A 19 -4.55 8.92 5.55
C MET A 19 -5.87 8.20 5.34
N ARG A 20 -6.98 8.94 5.47
CA ARG A 20 -8.31 8.44 5.09
C ARG A 20 -8.43 8.29 3.58
N VAL A 21 -9.27 7.35 3.14
CA VAL A 21 -9.55 7.07 1.72
C VAL A 21 -9.92 8.33 0.93
N ASP A 22 -10.85 9.15 1.44
CA ASP A 22 -11.26 10.40 0.76
C ASP A 22 -10.08 11.35 0.53
N LYS A 23 -9.16 11.41 1.49
CA LYS A 23 -7.96 12.25 1.40
C LYS A 23 -7.00 11.69 0.35
N ALA A 24 -6.79 10.39 0.32
CA ALA A 24 -5.95 9.74 -0.70
C ALA A 24 -6.49 10.04 -2.11
N VAL A 25 -7.80 9.85 -2.35
CA VAL A 25 -8.41 10.16 -3.65
C VAL A 25 -8.30 11.64 -4.01
N ASN A 26 -8.48 12.55 -3.05
CA ASN A 26 -8.30 13.99 -3.33
C ASN A 26 -6.86 14.32 -3.71
N VAL A 27 -5.86 13.78 -3.01
CA VAL A 27 -4.45 13.92 -3.35
C VAL A 27 -4.16 13.35 -4.75
N SER A 28 -4.71 12.20 -5.10
CA SER A 28 -4.56 11.62 -6.45
C SER A 28 -5.07 12.55 -7.55
N MET A 29 -6.24 13.16 -7.34
CA MET A 29 -6.81 14.10 -8.31
C MET A 29 -6.03 15.41 -8.39
N GLU A 30 -5.38 15.83 -7.30
CA GLU A 30 -4.47 16.97 -7.29
C GLU A 30 -3.17 16.67 -8.06
N LEU A 31 -2.62 15.46 -7.88
CA LEU A 31 -1.43 15.00 -8.62
C LEU A 31 -1.65 15.06 -10.14
N MET A 32 -2.84 14.67 -10.62
CA MET A 32 -3.22 14.75 -12.05
C MET A 32 -3.20 16.16 -12.67
N ARG A 33 -3.12 17.21 -11.84
CA ARG A 33 -3.05 18.61 -12.28
C ARG A 33 -1.62 19.13 -12.38
N GLY A 34 -0.64 18.37 -11.88
CA GLY A 34 0.77 18.72 -11.85
C GLY A 34 1.47 18.61 -13.22
N LYS A 35 2.77 18.89 -13.22
CA LYS A 35 3.67 18.63 -14.35
C LYS A 35 4.39 17.31 -14.15
N GLY A 36 4.67 16.59 -15.23
CA GLY A 36 5.29 15.26 -15.22
C GLY A 36 4.25 14.16 -14.96
N LEU A 37 4.72 12.90 -14.97
CA LEU A 37 3.88 11.75 -14.67
C LEU A 37 3.97 11.41 -13.17
N PRO A 38 2.97 11.78 -12.34
CA PRO A 38 2.93 11.32 -10.97
C PRO A 38 2.63 9.82 -10.91
N VAL A 39 3.27 9.14 -9.97
CA VAL A 39 3.09 7.71 -9.72
C VAL A 39 2.60 7.49 -8.30
N ILE A 40 1.50 6.76 -8.16
CA ILE A 40 0.98 6.26 -6.89
C ILE A 40 1.28 4.77 -6.81
N TYR A 41 1.97 4.34 -5.76
CA TYR A 41 2.34 2.95 -5.54
C TYR A 41 1.53 2.35 -4.38
N PHE A 42 0.79 1.27 -4.64
CA PHE A 42 0.14 0.46 -3.61
C PHE A 42 1.11 -0.61 -3.10
N LEU A 43 1.76 -0.34 -1.97
CA LEU A 43 2.68 -1.26 -1.34
C LEU A 43 1.92 -2.47 -0.79
N SER A 44 2.41 -3.67 -1.06
CA SER A 44 1.91 -4.96 -0.59
C SER A 44 2.99 -5.66 0.25
N ALA A 45 2.64 -6.73 0.96
CA ALA A 45 3.65 -7.56 1.63
C ALA A 45 4.68 -8.13 0.64
N ILE A 46 4.25 -8.49 -0.58
CA ILE A 46 5.11 -9.04 -1.63
C ILE A 46 6.12 -7.99 -2.09
N SER A 47 5.64 -6.82 -2.51
CA SER A 47 6.50 -5.73 -2.98
C SER A 47 7.42 -5.18 -1.88
N SER A 48 6.96 -5.15 -0.62
CA SER A 48 7.78 -4.78 0.53
C SER A 48 8.93 -5.76 0.78
N LEU A 49 8.67 -7.08 0.72
CA LEU A 49 9.72 -8.10 0.81
C LEU A 49 10.68 -8.06 -0.39
N LEU A 50 10.19 -7.72 -1.58
CA LEU A 50 11.02 -7.51 -2.76
C LEU A 50 12.01 -6.34 -2.53
N CYS A 51 11.51 -5.21 -2.02
CA CYS A 51 12.34 -4.03 -1.71
C CYS A 51 13.43 -4.34 -0.67
N GLN A 52 13.15 -5.19 0.32
CA GLN A 52 14.14 -5.62 1.31
C GLN A 52 15.30 -6.41 0.71
N ASN A 53 15.08 -7.12 -0.40
CA ASN A 53 16.08 -7.96 -1.04
C ASN A 53 16.69 -7.31 -2.29
N ASN A 54 16.18 -6.14 -2.70
CA ASN A 54 16.59 -5.45 -3.92
C ASN A 54 16.55 -3.94 -3.70
N GLU A 55 17.73 -3.33 -3.59
CA GLU A 55 17.91 -1.90 -3.34
C GLU A 55 17.35 -1.03 -4.49
N GLN A 56 17.51 -1.45 -5.74
CA GLN A 56 16.96 -0.74 -6.90
C GLN A 56 15.42 -0.66 -6.83
N SER A 57 14.77 -1.78 -6.47
CA SER A 57 13.33 -1.83 -6.25
C SER A 57 12.89 -0.91 -5.10
N ALA A 58 13.65 -0.89 -3.99
CA ALA A 58 13.38 0.00 -2.87
C ALA A 58 13.51 1.48 -3.25
N GLU A 59 14.56 1.85 -4.00
CA GLU A 59 14.80 3.21 -4.45
C GLU A 59 13.68 3.67 -5.41
N TYR A 60 13.28 2.81 -6.35
CA TYR A 60 12.17 3.10 -7.25
C TYR A 60 10.86 3.36 -6.47
N VAL A 61 10.48 2.48 -5.55
CA VAL A 61 9.26 2.66 -4.74
C VAL A 61 9.34 3.95 -3.93
N LYS A 62 10.49 4.25 -3.29
CA LYS A 62 10.72 5.49 -2.53
C LYS A 62 10.64 6.75 -3.40
N SER A 63 10.92 6.64 -4.70
CA SER A 63 10.82 7.76 -5.64
C SER A 63 9.39 8.14 -6.04
N CYS A 64 8.42 7.24 -5.81
CA CYS A 64 7.01 7.46 -6.18
C CYS A 64 6.39 8.64 -5.40
N ASN A 65 5.44 9.33 -6.04
CA ASN A 65 4.85 10.56 -5.48
C ASN A 65 3.98 10.29 -4.24
N LEU A 66 3.37 9.11 -4.16
CA LEU A 66 2.53 8.69 -3.05
C LEU A 66 2.59 7.18 -2.91
N ILE A 67 2.84 6.70 -1.69
CA ILE A 67 2.87 5.27 -1.37
C ILE A 67 1.71 4.98 -0.42
N LEU A 68 0.82 4.06 -0.80
CA LEU A 68 -0.40 3.71 -0.08
C LEU A 68 -0.40 2.22 0.31
N ALA A 69 -1.22 1.85 1.29
CA ALA A 69 -1.42 0.46 1.67
C ALA A 69 -2.21 -0.28 0.57
N GLY A 70 -1.58 -1.28 -0.05
CA GLY A 70 -2.11 -2.12 -1.12
C GLY A 70 -2.75 -3.42 -0.67
N ASP A 71 -2.43 -3.90 0.53
CA ASP A 71 -3.04 -5.09 1.08
C ASP A 71 -3.26 -4.99 2.60
N ARG A 72 -3.94 -6.01 3.13
CA ARG A 72 -4.23 -6.15 4.57
C ARG A 72 -2.95 -6.16 5.42
N HIS A 73 -1.85 -6.72 4.94
CA HIS A 73 -0.63 -6.84 5.73
C HIS A 73 0.07 -5.49 5.91
N ILE A 74 0.14 -4.69 4.83
CA ILE A 74 0.67 -3.33 4.91
C ILE A 74 -0.24 -2.46 5.76
N GLU A 75 -1.57 -2.58 5.59
CA GLU A 75 -2.52 -1.84 6.42
C GLU A 75 -2.35 -2.18 7.91
N MET A 76 -2.22 -3.47 8.26
CA MET A 76 -1.91 -3.90 9.62
C MET A 76 -0.57 -3.35 10.11
N ALA A 77 0.50 -3.43 9.31
CA ALA A 77 1.83 -2.93 9.69
C ALA A 77 1.79 -1.41 9.97
N VAL A 78 1.10 -0.66 9.12
CA VAL A 78 0.86 0.78 9.31
C VAL A 78 0.10 1.06 10.61
N HIS A 79 -0.96 0.29 10.90
CA HIS A 79 -1.73 0.46 12.14
C HIS A 79 -0.95 0.09 13.40
N HIS A 80 -0.18 -1.01 13.38
CA HIS A 80 0.66 -1.42 14.50
C HIS A 80 1.70 -0.36 14.87
N ARG A 81 2.21 0.38 13.89
CA ARG A 81 3.13 1.51 14.15
C ARG A 81 2.42 2.80 14.62
N GLN A 82 1.10 2.79 14.74
CA GLN A 82 0.33 3.96 15.16
C GLN A 82 -0.44 3.81 16.47
N ASP A 83 -0.74 2.59 16.94
CA ASP A 83 -1.59 2.38 18.12
C ASP A 83 -1.37 1.02 18.83
N ASN A 84 -1.81 0.94 20.09
CA ASN A 84 -1.48 -0.07 21.12
C ASN A 84 -2.07 -1.49 20.93
N GLY A 85 -2.14 -2.01 19.71
CA GLY A 85 -2.42 -3.43 19.45
C GLY A 85 -3.89 -3.82 19.23
N GLN A 86 -4.82 -2.87 19.17
CA GLN A 86 -6.18 -3.15 18.67
C GLN A 86 -6.21 -3.06 17.14
N ILE A 87 -6.81 -4.06 16.49
CA ILE A 87 -7.01 -4.13 15.04
C ILE A 87 -8.33 -3.43 14.71
N PRO A 88 -8.35 -2.26 14.04
CA PRO A 88 -9.60 -1.61 13.66
C PRO A 88 -10.51 -2.50 12.81
N GLU A 89 -11.82 -2.28 12.93
CA GLU A 89 -12.78 -2.82 11.97
C GLU A 89 -12.47 -2.26 10.57
N GLY A 90 -12.57 -3.10 9.53
CA GLY A 90 -12.32 -2.69 8.14
C GLY A 90 -10.88 -2.82 7.65
N ILE A 91 -9.93 -3.34 8.45
CA ILE A 91 -8.56 -3.60 7.95
C ILE A 91 -8.57 -4.54 6.73
N GLY A 92 -7.85 -4.13 5.69
CA GLY A 92 -7.68 -4.84 4.43
C GLY A 92 -8.65 -4.36 3.36
N GLU A 93 -9.33 -3.23 3.58
CA GLU A 93 -10.32 -2.67 2.68
C GLU A 93 -9.89 -1.29 2.14
N PHE A 94 -8.72 -0.76 2.54
CA PHE A 94 -8.24 0.54 2.10
C PHE A 94 -8.14 0.66 0.58
N ALA A 95 -7.46 -0.27 -0.09
CA ALA A 95 -7.28 -0.25 -1.54
C ALA A 95 -8.61 -0.37 -2.31
N ASP A 96 -9.50 -1.28 -1.88
CA ASP A 96 -10.81 -1.45 -2.49
C ASP A 96 -11.67 -0.19 -2.34
N ASN A 97 -11.70 0.40 -1.15
CA ASN A 97 -12.44 1.63 -0.87
C ASN A 97 -11.86 2.83 -1.64
N TYR A 98 -10.53 2.90 -1.76
CA TYR A 98 -9.86 3.89 -2.61
C TYR A 98 -10.30 3.78 -4.07
N LEU A 99 -10.25 2.57 -4.64
CA LEU A 99 -10.62 2.35 -6.04
C LEU A 99 -12.09 2.72 -6.28
N LYS A 100 -13.02 2.25 -5.45
CA LYS A 100 -14.45 2.62 -5.53
C LYS A 100 -14.65 4.12 -5.51
N ARG A 101 -13.98 4.81 -4.60
CA ARG A 101 -14.11 6.26 -4.42
C ARG A 101 -13.47 7.03 -5.59
N LEU A 102 -12.35 6.54 -6.11
CA LEU A 102 -11.70 7.08 -7.30
C LEU A 102 -12.60 6.89 -8.53
N PHE A 103 -13.09 5.67 -8.81
CA PHE A 103 -13.98 5.36 -9.93
C PHE A 103 -15.25 6.21 -9.88
N SER A 104 -15.89 6.34 -8.71
CA SER A 104 -17.04 7.23 -8.54
C SER A 104 -16.73 8.68 -8.92
N LYS A 105 -15.52 9.18 -8.60
CA LYS A 105 -15.12 10.55 -8.90
C LYS A 105 -14.80 10.76 -10.37
N ILE A 106 -14.02 9.86 -10.97
CA ILE A 106 -13.61 9.98 -12.38
C ILE A 106 -14.78 9.68 -13.34
N ASN A 107 -15.75 8.85 -12.94
CA ASN A 107 -17.01 8.63 -13.65
C ASN A 107 -17.87 9.92 -13.72
N ARG A 108 -17.91 10.70 -12.63
CA ARG A 108 -18.61 12.00 -12.65
C ARG A 108 -17.92 13.03 -13.53
N GLU A 109 -16.61 12.91 -13.68
CA GLU A 109 -15.79 13.80 -14.51
C GLU A 109 -15.64 13.32 -15.96
N GLY A 110 -16.17 12.14 -16.31
CA GLY A 110 -16.11 11.58 -17.67
C GLY A 110 -14.68 11.30 -18.16
N ARG A 111 -13.82 10.78 -17.27
CA ARG A 111 -12.39 10.56 -17.56
C ARG A 111 -12.11 9.18 -18.16
N SER A 112 -10.94 9.06 -18.77
CA SER A 112 -10.47 7.80 -19.36
C SER A 112 -9.44 7.07 -18.50
N ILE A 113 -9.46 5.74 -18.56
CA ILE A 113 -8.45 4.87 -17.94
C ILE A 113 -7.84 3.94 -18.97
N TYR A 114 -6.59 3.54 -18.76
CA TYR A 114 -5.93 2.46 -19.48
C TYR A 114 -5.41 1.42 -18.51
N MET A 115 -5.69 0.15 -18.76
CA MET A 115 -5.32 -0.97 -17.89
C MET A 115 -4.22 -1.82 -18.51
N VAL A 116 -3.09 -1.96 -17.83
CA VAL A 116 -2.07 -2.98 -18.14
C VAL A 116 -2.31 -4.17 -17.24
N MET A 117 -2.81 -5.28 -17.77
CA MET A 117 -3.21 -6.46 -16.99
C MET A 117 -2.28 -7.65 -17.21
N GLU A 118 -2.26 -8.61 -16.29
CA GLU A 118 -1.52 -9.87 -16.46
C GLU A 118 -2.28 -10.92 -17.29
N GLN A 119 -3.62 -10.90 -17.25
CA GLN A 119 -4.47 -11.91 -17.87
C GLN A 119 -5.64 -11.27 -18.62
N GLU A 120 -6.06 -11.88 -19.73
CA GLU A 120 -7.21 -11.43 -20.54
C GLU A 120 -8.49 -11.40 -19.73
N SER A 121 -8.77 -12.48 -19.01
CA SER A 121 -9.97 -12.59 -18.17
C SER A 121 -10.04 -11.54 -17.06
N TYR A 122 -8.91 -10.95 -16.67
CA TYR A 122 -8.87 -9.86 -15.69
C TYR A 122 -9.15 -8.51 -16.33
N LEU A 123 -8.81 -8.34 -17.61
CA LEU A 123 -9.17 -7.17 -18.39
C LEU A 123 -10.67 -7.20 -18.71
N GLU A 124 -11.17 -8.32 -19.23
CA GLU A 124 -12.60 -8.53 -19.52
C GLU A 124 -13.47 -8.27 -18.28
N SER A 125 -13.12 -8.84 -17.12
CA SER A 125 -13.90 -8.62 -15.89
C SER A 125 -13.88 -7.18 -15.39
N MET A 126 -12.82 -6.44 -15.69
CA MET A 126 -12.71 -5.02 -15.37
C MET A 126 -13.55 -4.16 -16.31
N GLU A 127 -13.54 -4.48 -17.60
CA GLU A 127 -14.38 -3.81 -18.61
C GLU A 127 -15.86 -3.99 -18.28
N GLU A 128 -16.30 -5.23 -18.00
CA GLU A 128 -17.66 -5.53 -17.55
C GLU A 128 -18.04 -4.74 -16.29
N TYR A 129 -17.18 -4.76 -15.26
CA TYR A 129 -17.45 -4.02 -14.02
C TYR A 129 -17.59 -2.51 -14.25
N MET A 130 -16.76 -1.94 -15.13
CA MET A 130 -16.83 -0.51 -15.48
C MET A 130 -18.08 -0.18 -16.29
N GLU A 131 -18.46 -1.01 -17.26
CA GLU A 131 -19.68 -0.81 -18.04
C GLU A 131 -20.95 -0.90 -17.19
N GLU A 132 -20.99 -1.80 -16.21
CA GLU A 132 -22.13 -1.93 -15.31
C GLU A 132 -22.22 -0.80 -14.29
N SER A 133 -21.10 -0.43 -13.66
CA SER A 133 -21.07 0.46 -12.48
C SER A 133 -20.66 1.90 -12.78
N TYR A 134 -19.90 2.16 -13.84
CA TYR A 134 -19.24 3.44 -14.12
C TYR A 134 -19.21 3.79 -15.62
N ARG A 135 -20.39 3.81 -16.26
CA ARG A 135 -20.60 4.00 -17.72
C ARG A 135 -19.95 5.22 -18.37
N ASN A 136 -19.59 6.25 -17.60
CA ASN A 136 -18.97 7.45 -18.16
C ASN A 136 -17.44 7.38 -18.13
N ILE A 137 -16.86 6.30 -17.60
CA ILE A 137 -15.42 6.06 -17.68
C ILE A 137 -15.14 5.41 -19.03
N GLU A 138 -14.29 6.03 -19.83
CA GLU A 138 -13.75 5.39 -21.03
C GLU A 138 -12.64 4.42 -20.62
N VAL A 139 -12.77 3.15 -20.98
CA VAL A 139 -11.82 2.10 -20.58
C VAL A 139 -11.08 1.59 -21.81
N HIS A 140 -9.76 1.57 -21.72
CA HIS A 140 -8.86 0.89 -22.63
C HIS A 140 -7.98 -0.08 -21.84
N GLY A 141 -7.34 -1.02 -22.50
CA GLY A 141 -6.34 -1.85 -21.83
C GLY A 141 -5.70 -2.88 -22.73
N ASN A 142 -4.65 -3.49 -22.20
CA ASN A 142 -3.93 -4.58 -22.86
C ASN A 142 -3.28 -5.50 -21.84
N VAL A 143 -2.97 -6.72 -22.27
CA VAL A 143 -2.39 -7.76 -21.43
C VAL A 143 -0.88 -7.84 -21.67
N MET A 144 -0.11 -7.65 -20.60
CA MET A 144 1.33 -7.91 -20.59
C MET A 144 1.57 -9.32 -20.02
N ARG A 145 1.76 -10.32 -20.88
CA ARG A 145 1.88 -11.72 -20.47
C ARG A 145 3.29 -12.05 -20.00
N LYS A 146 4.31 -11.52 -20.68
CA LYS A 146 5.73 -11.71 -20.33
C LYS A 146 6.51 -10.42 -20.60
N GLU A 147 7.78 -10.37 -20.22
CA GLU A 147 8.71 -9.35 -20.73
C GLU A 147 9.33 -9.87 -22.03
N THR A 148 8.52 -9.97 -23.09
CA THR A 148 9.10 -10.23 -24.42
C THR A 148 9.56 -8.92 -25.05
N LYS A 149 10.61 -9.00 -25.88
CA LYS A 149 11.20 -7.82 -26.52
C LYS A 149 10.14 -7.12 -27.39
N GLY A 150 9.84 -5.85 -27.07
CA GLY A 150 8.88 -5.02 -27.80
C GLY A 150 7.44 -5.03 -27.26
N GLU A 151 7.08 -5.91 -26.33
CA GLU A 151 5.73 -5.97 -25.74
C GLU A 151 5.43 -4.71 -24.92
N ALA A 152 6.35 -4.32 -24.04
CA ALA A 152 6.22 -3.08 -23.27
C ALA A 152 6.19 -1.83 -24.17
N ASP A 153 7.01 -1.79 -25.22
CA ASP A 153 7.05 -0.66 -26.16
C ASP A 153 5.71 -0.55 -26.92
N ARG A 154 5.10 -1.68 -27.29
CA ARG A 154 3.76 -1.70 -27.91
C ARG A 154 2.69 -1.14 -26.98
N ILE A 155 2.69 -1.56 -25.71
CA ILE A 155 1.73 -1.06 -24.70
C ILE A 155 1.89 0.45 -24.51
N VAL A 156 3.11 0.95 -24.42
CA VAL A 156 3.38 2.39 -24.28
C VAL A 156 2.91 3.18 -25.50
N ASN A 157 3.11 2.65 -26.70
CA ASN A 157 2.60 3.27 -27.93
C ASN A 157 1.07 3.34 -27.94
N GLU A 158 0.39 2.31 -27.45
CA GLU A 158 -1.06 2.28 -27.34
C GLU A 158 -1.58 3.27 -26.28
N ILE A 159 -0.94 3.32 -25.10
CA ILE A 159 -1.20 4.34 -24.07
C ILE A 159 -1.09 5.73 -24.69
N ASN A 160 -0.04 5.99 -25.46
CA ASN A 160 0.19 7.29 -26.09
C ASN A 160 -0.79 7.61 -27.24
N ALA A 161 -1.38 6.59 -27.86
CA ALA A 161 -2.44 6.76 -28.86
C ALA A 161 -3.79 7.09 -28.21
N CYS A 162 -4.11 6.47 -27.07
CA CYS A 162 -5.35 6.72 -26.33
C CYS A 162 -5.31 7.98 -25.47
N ILE A 163 -4.12 8.40 -25.00
CA ILE A 163 -3.91 9.53 -24.07
C ILE A 163 -4.86 9.44 -22.85
N PRO A 164 -4.81 8.34 -22.08
CA PRO A 164 -5.73 8.14 -20.96
C PRO A 164 -5.45 9.15 -19.84
N ASP A 165 -6.48 9.55 -19.09
CA ASP A 165 -6.28 10.36 -17.87
C ASP A 165 -5.48 9.58 -16.81
N ILE A 166 -5.74 8.28 -16.66
CA ILE A 166 -5.09 7.42 -15.65
C ILE A 166 -4.65 6.10 -16.27
N VAL A 167 -3.40 5.70 -16.05
CA VAL A 167 -2.92 4.33 -16.33
C VAL A 167 -2.89 3.53 -15.04
N PHE A 168 -3.53 2.36 -15.04
CA PHE A 168 -3.34 1.35 -14.01
C PHE A 168 -2.39 0.28 -14.53
N VAL A 169 -1.35 -0.02 -13.76
CA VAL A 169 -0.48 -1.17 -14.05
C VAL A 169 -0.78 -2.25 -13.03
N CYS A 170 -1.42 -3.33 -13.47
CA CYS A 170 -1.95 -4.43 -12.68
C CYS A 170 -1.29 -5.76 -13.07
N ILE A 171 0.01 -5.81 -12.84
CA ILE A 171 0.88 -6.96 -13.06
C ILE A 171 1.74 -7.20 -11.80
N PRO A 172 2.48 -8.30 -11.68
CA PRO A 172 3.32 -8.57 -10.50
C PRO A 172 4.34 -7.46 -10.20
N ALA A 173 4.62 -7.24 -8.91
CA ALA A 173 5.41 -6.12 -8.40
C ALA A 173 6.75 -5.90 -9.11
N GLU A 174 7.54 -6.96 -9.32
CA GLU A 174 8.85 -6.86 -10.00
C GLU A 174 8.73 -6.30 -11.43
N ARG A 175 7.71 -6.76 -12.16
CA ARG A 175 7.45 -6.33 -13.54
C ARG A 175 6.91 -4.91 -13.59
N GLN A 176 6.09 -4.50 -12.62
CA GLN A 176 5.62 -3.12 -12.51
C GLN A 176 6.80 -2.15 -12.40
N MET A 177 7.75 -2.42 -11.49
CA MET A 177 8.91 -1.56 -11.27
C MET A 177 9.77 -1.47 -12.53
N LYS A 178 10.15 -2.60 -13.13
CA LYS A 178 10.94 -2.62 -14.37
C LYS A 178 10.24 -1.92 -15.54
N PHE A 179 8.94 -2.16 -15.71
CA PHE A 179 8.15 -1.50 -16.75
C PHE A 179 8.19 0.02 -16.58
N MET A 180 7.99 0.49 -15.36
CA MET A 180 7.91 1.92 -15.07
C MET A 180 9.26 2.62 -15.09
N GLU A 181 10.31 2.02 -14.53
CA GLU A 181 11.68 2.54 -14.59
C GLU A 181 12.09 2.82 -16.04
N LYS A 182 11.75 1.91 -16.96
CA LYS A 182 12.12 2.05 -18.36
C LYS A 182 11.19 2.98 -19.14
N HIS A 183 9.89 3.01 -18.86
CA HIS A 183 8.91 3.65 -19.76
C HIS A 183 8.11 4.81 -19.19
N ALA A 184 8.18 5.11 -17.89
CA ALA A 184 7.40 6.20 -17.28
C ALA A 184 7.60 7.55 -17.99
N ALA A 185 8.83 7.88 -18.36
CA ALA A 185 9.15 9.12 -19.06
C ALA A 185 8.60 9.21 -20.49
N MET A 186 8.18 8.08 -21.07
CA MET A 186 7.65 7.97 -22.43
C MET A 186 6.11 7.89 -22.47
N MET A 187 5.44 7.78 -21.33
CA MET A 187 3.99 7.65 -21.26
C MET A 187 3.29 9.01 -21.18
N ASN A 188 2.30 9.21 -22.05
CA ASN A 188 1.44 10.37 -22.10
C ASN A 188 0.13 10.09 -21.34
N THR A 189 0.20 10.24 -20.03
CA THR A 189 -0.96 10.15 -19.12
C THR A 189 -0.77 11.11 -17.95
N ARG A 190 -1.84 11.39 -17.20
CA ARG A 190 -1.81 12.36 -16.10
C ARG A 190 -1.50 11.74 -14.75
N LEU A 191 -1.65 10.43 -14.63
CA LEU A 191 -1.41 9.69 -13.40
C LEU A 191 -1.18 8.21 -13.71
N CYS A 192 -0.18 7.62 -13.07
CA CYS A 192 -0.01 6.17 -13.04
C CYS A 192 -0.31 5.63 -11.64
N ILE A 193 -1.11 4.57 -11.57
CA ILE A 193 -1.41 3.83 -10.34
C ILE A 193 -0.87 2.41 -10.48
N LEU A 194 0.10 2.08 -9.62
CA LEU A 194 0.72 0.77 -9.55
C LEU A 194 0.05 -0.02 -8.44
N ILE A 195 -0.74 -1.02 -8.83
CA ILE A 195 -1.47 -1.90 -7.90
C ILE A 195 -1.51 -3.30 -8.50
N GLU A 196 -0.98 -4.30 -7.80
CA GLU A 196 -0.77 -5.65 -8.37
C GLU A 196 -2.05 -6.30 -8.91
N SER A 197 -3.20 -6.06 -8.27
CA SER A 197 -4.47 -6.59 -8.75
C SER A 197 -5.67 -5.78 -8.26
N VAL A 198 -6.65 -5.58 -9.15
CA VAL A 198 -7.98 -5.04 -8.84
C VAL A 198 -9.06 -6.13 -8.73
N GLN A 199 -8.70 -7.38 -9.02
CA GLN A 199 -9.63 -8.52 -8.97
C GLN A 199 -10.29 -8.75 -7.60
N PRO A 200 -9.62 -8.51 -6.46
CA PRO A 200 -10.27 -8.57 -5.15
C PRO A 200 -11.48 -7.65 -5.01
N LEU A 201 -11.43 -6.45 -5.59
CA LEU A 201 -12.55 -5.51 -5.62
C LEU A 201 -13.65 -6.04 -6.53
N ILE A 202 -13.33 -6.36 -7.78
CA ILE A 202 -14.32 -6.80 -8.77
C ILE A 202 -15.12 -7.97 -8.23
N ARG A 203 -14.44 -9.01 -7.71
CA ARG A 203 -15.10 -10.17 -7.11
C ARG A 203 -16.06 -9.82 -5.96
N LYS A 204 -15.70 -8.85 -5.11
CA LYS A 204 -16.59 -8.41 -4.01
C LYS A 204 -17.86 -7.74 -4.54
N GLU A 205 -17.78 -7.07 -5.67
CA GLU A 205 -18.89 -6.31 -6.26
C GLU A 205 -19.74 -7.15 -7.23
N THR A 206 -19.14 -8.12 -7.92
CA THR A 206 -19.80 -8.89 -8.99
C THR A 206 -20.19 -10.31 -8.56
N GLU A 207 -19.55 -10.90 -7.55
CA GLU A 207 -19.94 -12.24 -7.09
C GLU A 207 -21.29 -12.16 -6.36
N ALA A 208 -22.35 -12.50 -7.08
CA ALA A 208 -23.68 -12.68 -6.52
C ALA A 208 -23.65 -13.70 -5.38
N ILE A 209 -24.36 -13.39 -4.29
CA ILE A 209 -24.61 -14.33 -3.22
C ILE A 209 -25.37 -15.52 -3.83
N PRO A 210 -24.87 -16.78 -3.71
CA PRO A 210 -25.59 -17.93 -4.24
C PRO A 210 -27.02 -17.96 -3.70
N PHE A 211 -28.00 -18.24 -4.54
CA PHE A 211 -29.42 -18.20 -4.17
C PHE A 211 -29.77 -19.00 -2.90
N TRP A 212 -29.06 -20.10 -2.64
CA TRP A 212 -29.26 -20.90 -1.42
C TRP A 212 -28.75 -20.19 -0.15
N VAL A 213 -27.72 -19.33 -0.25
CA VAL A 213 -27.20 -18.52 0.86
C VAL A 213 -28.19 -17.41 1.21
N GLU A 214 -28.73 -16.74 0.20
CA GLU A 214 -29.77 -15.71 0.34
C GLU A 214 -31.04 -16.31 0.95
N LYS A 215 -31.50 -17.46 0.44
CA LYS A 215 -32.68 -18.17 0.95
C LYS A 215 -32.54 -18.62 2.41
N LEU A 216 -31.31 -18.86 2.88
CA LEU A 216 -31.03 -19.29 4.26
C LEU A 216 -30.67 -18.12 5.18
N HIS A 217 -30.67 -16.87 4.69
CA HIS A 217 -30.20 -15.69 5.43
C HIS A 217 -28.80 -15.87 6.04
N LEU A 218 -27.92 -16.55 5.29
CA LEU A 218 -26.54 -16.84 5.70
C LEU A 218 -25.55 -15.85 5.07
N GLU A 219 -26.01 -14.67 4.63
CA GLU A 219 -25.19 -13.70 3.90
C GLU A 219 -23.97 -13.28 4.74
N GLY A 220 -24.18 -13.06 6.04
CA GLY A 220 -23.12 -12.74 6.99
C GLY A 220 -22.10 -13.86 7.17
N ILE A 221 -22.56 -15.12 7.28
CA ILE A 221 -21.70 -16.29 7.47
C ILE A 221 -20.92 -16.61 6.18
N TYR A 222 -21.55 -16.51 5.03
CA TYR A 222 -20.91 -16.69 3.73
C TYR A 222 -19.83 -15.61 3.48
N SER A 223 -20.14 -14.35 3.78
CA SER A 223 -19.20 -13.23 3.66
C SER A 223 -18.01 -13.40 4.60
N TRP A 224 -18.26 -13.86 5.84
CA TRP A 224 -17.22 -14.17 6.83
C TRP A 224 -16.33 -15.34 6.38
N PHE A 225 -16.92 -16.48 5.97
CA PHE A 225 -16.18 -17.68 5.53
C PHE A 225 -15.31 -17.39 4.30
N LYS A 226 -15.80 -16.55 3.38
CA LYS A 226 -15.06 -16.11 2.19
C LYS A 226 -13.94 -15.12 2.52
N LYS A 227 -14.14 -14.26 3.52
CA LYS A 227 -13.10 -13.39 4.09
C LYS A 227 -11.99 -14.21 4.75
N GLU A 228 -12.33 -15.36 5.36
CA GLU A 228 -11.39 -16.31 5.97
C GLU A 228 -10.66 -17.23 4.97
N GLN A 229 -11.25 -17.61 3.83
CA GLN A 229 -10.53 -18.43 2.83
C GLN A 229 -9.31 -17.72 2.21
N LYS A 230 -9.22 -16.39 2.29
CA LYS A 230 -8.01 -15.61 1.97
C LYS A 230 -6.89 -15.76 3.01
N ILE A 231 -7.13 -16.43 4.14
CA ILE A 231 -6.20 -16.60 5.27
C ILE A 231 -5.55 -18.01 5.25
N LYS A 232 -5.59 -18.76 4.15
CA LYS A 232 -4.74 -19.95 4.03
C LYS A 232 -3.29 -19.54 3.79
N ASN A 233 -2.56 -19.32 4.89
CA ASN A 233 -1.13 -19.50 5.09
C ASN A 233 -0.26 -19.37 3.83
N THR A 234 -0.14 -18.17 3.27
CA THR A 234 0.96 -17.92 2.35
C THR A 234 2.22 -17.67 3.18
N ILE A 235 3.30 -18.40 2.90
CA ILE A 235 4.61 -18.22 3.55
C ILE A 235 5.00 -16.73 3.61
N VAL A 236 4.67 -15.98 2.55
CA VAL A 236 4.86 -14.53 2.45
C VAL A 236 4.24 -13.76 3.62
N GLY A 237 2.99 -14.02 3.98
CA GLY A 237 2.31 -13.31 5.07
C GLY A 237 2.97 -13.58 6.44
N SER A 238 3.35 -14.84 6.68
CA SER A 238 4.06 -15.24 7.92
C SER A 238 5.46 -14.64 7.99
N VAL A 239 6.20 -14.63 6.87
CA VAL A 239 7.53 -14.02 6.77
C VAL A 239 7.45 -12.51 6.95
N PHE A 240 6.50 -11.86 6.28
CA PHE A 240 6.26 -10.43 6.38
C PHE A 240 5.92 -10.03 7.82
N LYS A 241 4.96 -10.71 8.46
CA LYS A 241 4.59 -10.45 9.85
C LYS A 241 5.78 -10.61 10.79
N LYS A 242 6.59 -11.66 10.63
CA LYS A 242 7.79 -11.88 11.45
C LYS A 242 8.82 -10.75 11.25
N LYS A 243 9.06 -10.33 10.01
CA LYS A 243 10.00 -9.23 9.72
C LYS A 243 9.53 -7.90 10.33
N VAL A 244 8.24 -7.56 10.19
CA VAL A 244 7.68 -6.32 10.76
C VAL A 244 7.75 -6.32 12.29
N LEU A 245 7.48 -7.47 12.93
CA LEU A 245 7.60 -7.59 14.39
C LEU A 245 9.04 -7.47 14.89
N ASN A 246 10.00 -8.09 14.17
CA ASN A 246 11.42 -7.98 14.50
C ASN A 246 11.91 -6.53 14.40
N GLU A 247 11.59 -5.84 13.30
CA GLU A 247 11.95 -4.43 13.09
C GLU A 247 11.37 -3.54 14.20
N ALA A 248 10.10 -3.75 14.58
CA ALA A 248 9.48 -3.02 15.69
C ALA A 248 10.18 -3.28 17.04
N SER A 249 10.62 -4.53 17.31
CA SER A 249 11.35 -4.85 18.54
C SER A 249 12.78 -4.29 18.57
N GLU A 250 13.44 -4.19 17.41
CA GLU A 250 14.75 -3.57 17.26
C GLU A 250 14.64 -2.05 17.49
N GLU A 251 13.64 -1.38 16.90
CA GLU A 251 13.35 0.04 17.11
C GLU A 251 13.01 0.37 18.59
N GLU A 252 12.24 -0.49 19.28
CA GLU A 252 11.96 -0.35 20.72
C GLU A 252 13.20 -0.56 21.59
N SER A 253 14.13 -1.42 21.17
CA SER A 253 15.38 -1.67 21.89
C SER A 253 16.39 -0.54 21.71
N GLU A 254 16.42 0.13 20.55
CA GLU A 254 17.25 1.31 20.27
C GLU A 254 16.69 2.60 20.89
N GLN A 255 15.38 2.66 21.16
CA GLN A 255 14.73 3.82 21.81
C GLN A 255 14.70 3.77 23.33
N LYS A 256 15.11 2.66 23.96
CA LYS A 256 15.44 2.70 25.39
C LYS A 256 16.74 3.49 25.54
N PRO A 257 16.78 4.59 26.31
CA PRO A 257 18.06 5.16 26.69
C PRO A 257 18.87 4.04 27.34
N GLU A 258 20.15 3.92 26.98
CA GLU A 258 21.14 3.29 27.84
C GLU A 258 21.02 4.00 29.19
N ASP A 259 20.21 3.43 30.09
CA ASP A 259 20.22 3.82 31.47
C ASP A 259 21.61 3.42 31.93
N SER A 260 22.42 4.46 32.16
CA SER A 260 23.75 4.40 32.73
C SER A 260 23.65 3.79 34.12
N SER A 261 23.50 2.48 34.20
CA SER A 261 23.54 1.70 35.43
C SER A 261 24.92 1.09 35.58
N GLU A 262 25.98 1.90 35.49
CA GLU A 262 27.32 1.49 35.88
C GLU A 262 28.24 2.69 36.16
N GLU A 263 27.75 3.76 36.79
CA GLU A 263 28.61 4.74 37.48
C GLU A 263 27.76 5.68 38.36
N ASN A 264 27.44 5.23 39.59
CA ASN A 264 27.24 6.08 40.79
C ASN A 264 26.89 5.25 42.03
N ILE A 265 27.61 4.15 42.26
CA ILE A 265 27.70 3.55 43.59
C ILE A 265 29.12 3.83 44.08
N LEU A 266 29.43 5.08 44.38
CA LEU A 266 30.61 5.47 45.19
C LEU A 266 30.48 6.88 45.79
N ASP A 267 29.65 7.78 45.25
CA ASP A 267 29.53 9.17 45.77
C ASP A 267 28.46 9.41 46.84
N VAL A 268 27.73 8.38 47.30
CA VAL A 268 26.73 8.52 48.39
C VAL A 268 27.26 8.01 49.74
N GLN A 269 28.51 7.54 49.81
CA GLN A 269 29.11 7.09 51.06
C GLN A 269 30.05 8.10 51.74
N GLU A 270 30.43 9.22 51.11
CA GLU A 270 31.27 10.24 51.76
C GLU A 270 30.49 11.37 52.47
N GLU A 271 29.25 11.66 52.11
CA GLU A 271 28.48 12.72 52.82
C GLU A 271 27.93 12.29 54.20
N ASN A 272 27.92 10.98 54.53
CA ASN A 272 27.41 10.51 55.82
C ASN A 272 28.49 10.26 56.89
N VAL A 273 29.77 10.41 56.57
CA VAL A 273 30.86 10.31 57.55
C VAL A 273 31.22 11.68 58.15
N ASP A 274 31.10 12.76 57.39
CA ASP A 274 31.50 14.11 57.85
C ASP A 274 30.45 14.79 58.76
N THR A 275 29.20 14.30 58.76
CA THR A 275 28.14 14.78 59.68
C THR A 275 28.17 14.13 61.07
N LEU A 276 28.94 13.05 61.28
CA LEU A 276 29.07 12.37 62.57
C LEU A 276 30.28 12.83 63.39
N GLU A 277 31.31 13.42 62.77
CA GLU A 277 32.46 13.97 63.51
C GLU A 277 32.23 15.40 64.04
N LYS A 278 31.30 16.18 63.47
CA LYS A 278 30.98 17.55 63.96
C LYS A 278 30.03 17.63 65.15
N ARG A 279 29.56 16.52 65.72
CA ARG A 279 28.71 16.49 66.94
C ARG A 279 29.43 16.00 68.21
N ARG A 280 30.77 15.93 68.20
CA ARG A 280 31.59 15.57 69.38
C ARG A 280 32.49 16.68 69.93
N GLN A 281 32.36 17.91 69.46
CA GLN A 281 32.95 19.09 70.11
C GLN A 281 31.88 20.17 70.23
N TYR A 282 31.31 20.26 71.44
CA TYR A 282 30.65 21.37 72.15
C TYR A 282 29.50 20.84 73.02
#